data_AF-A0A9E3TC34-F1
#
_entry.id   AF-A0A9E3TC34-F1
#
_cell.length_a   1.000
_cell.length_b   1.000
_cell.length_c   1.000
_cell.angle_alpha   90.00
_cell.angle_beta   90.00
_cell.angle_gamma   90.00
#
_symmetry.space_group_name_H-M   'P 1'
#
loop_
_entity.id
_entity.type
_entity.pdbx_description
1 polymer ?
#
loop_
_entity_poly.entity_id
_entity_poly.type
_entity_poly.pdbx_seq_one_letter_code
_entity_poly.pdbx_strand_id
1 'polypeptide(L)'
;MERCRFFDEAFASYFESLAVREFRGQQAFADDMEKSRKVFVQWVEAGKQYADTPIAEYGKHELGQLSYTNGGWSLYALHAPMGEDRFLQLTRRLVAESGAVGVDFEDLQRLAEEVAQRKLDSYFRDGFYTAESSRLLIDGVPIERIASRDR
;
A
#
# COMPACT_ATOMS: atom_id res chain seq x y z
N MET A 1 -6.39 -3.32 -21.73
CA MET A 1 -6.47 -2.80 -20.36
C MET A 1 -5.18 -3.21 -19.67
N GLU A 2 -4.37 -2.27 -19.22
CA GLU A 2 -3.09 -2.58 -18.58
C GLU A 2 -3.34 -3.19 -17.19
N ARG A 3 -2.55 -4.22 -16.83
CA ARG A 3 -2.67 -4.86 -15.52
C ARG A 3 -2.23 -3.86 -14.45
N CYS A 4 -3.00 -3.71 -13.38
CA CYS A 4 -2.60 -2.85 -12.26
C CYS A 4 -1.25 -3.34 -11.71
N ARG A 5 -0.23 -2.48 -11.77
CA ARG A 5 1.14 -2.77 -11.34
C ARG A 5 1.32 -2.80 -9.81
N PHE A 6 0.23 -2.66 -9.05
CA PHE A 6 0.27 -2.62 -7.59
C PHE A 6 0.98 -3.83 -6.99
N PHE A 7 0.59 -5.06 -7.35
CA PHE A 7 1.14 -6.27 -6.72
C PHE A 7 2.63 -6.46 -6.94
N ASP A 8 3.15 -5.97 -8.06
CA ASP A 8 4.58 -6.05 -8.37
C ASP A 8 5.33 -4.86 -7.75
N GLU A 9 4.92 -3.64 -8.08
CA GLU A 9 5.68 -2.43 -7.77
C GLU A 9 5.50 -1.93 -6.35
N ALA A 10 4.28 -2.03 -5.79
CA ALA A 10 4.06 -1.61 -4.41
C ALA A 10 4.80 -2.52 -3.43
N PHE A 11 4.72 -3.83 -3.63
CA PHE A 11 5.44 -4.81 -2.82
C PHE A 11 6.95 -4.67 -2.98
N ALA A 12 7.46 -4.52 -4.20
CA ALA A 12 8.88 -4.30 -4.43
C ALA A 12 9.38 -3.04 -3.72
N SER A 13 8.69 -1.91 -3.91
CA SER A 13 9.05 -0.63 -3.28
C SER A 13 9.01 -0.71 -1.76
N TYR A 14 7.96 -1.34 -1.20
CA TYR A 14 7.86 -1.47 0.26
C TYR A 14 8.91 -2.43 0.84
N PHE A 15 9.23 -3.52 0.16
CA PHE A 15 10.32 -4.41 0.58
C PHE A 15 11.69 -3.77 0.47
N GLU A 16 11.92 -2.88 -0.49
CA GLU A 16 13.11 -2.03 -0.50
C GLU A 16 13.17 -1.16 0.76
N SER A 17 12.07 -0.50 1.14
CA SER A 17 12.01 0.27 2.39
C SER A 17 12.23 -0.61 3.63
N LEU A 18 11.68 -1.83 3.68
CA LEU A 18 11.96 -2.77 4.77
C LEU A 18 13.43 -3.20 4.80
N ALA A 19 14.08 -3.37 3.65
CA ALA A 19 15.52 -3.64 3.59
C ALA A 19 16.32 -2.42 4.08
N VAL A 20 15.91 -1.19 3.74
CA VAL A 20 16.49 0.03 4.33
C VAL A 20 16.37 0.01 5.85
N ARG A 21 15.22 -0.38 6.40
CA ARG A 21 15.02 -0.52 7.85
C ARG A 21 16.01 -1.51 8.46
N GLU A 22 16.18 -2.67 7.83
CA GLU A 22 17.07 -3.74 8.30
C GLU A 22 18.54 -3.31 8.30
N PHE A 23 19.01 -2.71 7.20
CA PHE A 23 20.43 -2.40 7.02
C PHE A 23 20.85 -1.02 7.58
N ARG A 24 19.91 -0.08 7.72
CA ARG A 24 20.20 1.33 8.08
C ARG A 24 19.38 1.85 9.26
N GLY A 25 18.47 1.03 9.80
CA GLY A 25 17.71 1.35 11.01
C GLY A 25 16.42 2.14 10.76
N GLN A 26 15.65 2.31 11.85
CA GLN A 26 14.29 2.85 11.82
C GLN A 26 14.20 4.28 11.27
N GLN A 27 15.18 5.15 11.55
CA GLN A 27 15.16 6.53 11.06
C GLN A 27 15.31 6.58 9.53
N ALA A 28 16.23 5.78 8.97
CA ALA A 28 16.42 5.72 7.53
C ALA A 28 15.17 5.20 6.80
N PHE A 29 14.46 4.26 7.40
CA PHE A 29 13.17 3.79 6.91
C PHE A 29 12.09 4.88 6.95
N ALA A 30 11.98 5.62 8.06
CA ALA A 30 11.03 6.72 8.17
C ALA A 30 11.30 7.81 7.12
N ASP A 31 12.58 8.16 6.90
CA ASP A 31 13.00 9.13 5.90
C ASP A 31 12.69 8.64 4.47
N ASP A 32 12.85 7.34 4.20
CA ASP A 32 12.55 6.73 2.91
C ASP A 32 11.04 6.73 2.62
N MET A 33 10.21 6.33 3.59
CA MET A 33 8.75 6.42 3.46
C MET A 33 8.30 7.88 3.28
N GLU A 34 8.88 8.83 4.01
CA GLU A 34 8.53 10.25 3.86
C GLU A 34 8.97 10.82 2.50
N LYS A 35 10.12 10.39 1.98
CA LYS A 35 10.53 10.69 0.60
C LYS A 35 9.50 10.15 -0.41
N SER A 36 9.04 8.92 -0.22
CA SER A 36 7.99 8.32 -1.05
C SER A 36 6.67 9.13 -1.02
N ARG A 37 6.26 9.62 0.17
CA ARG A 37 5.11 10.53 0.31
C ARG A 37 5.30 11.82 -0.49
N LYS A 38 6.47 12.45 -0.39
CA LYS A 38 6.77 13.69 -1.12
C LYS A 38 6.71 13.50 -2.63
N VAL A 39 7.20 12.37 -3.14
CA VAL A 39 7.08 12.03 -4.57
C VAL A 39 5.62 11.86 -4.98
N PHE A 40 4.79 11.22 -4.14
CA PHE A 40 3.34 11.15 -4.39
C PHE A 40 2.69 12.54 -4.48
N VAL A 41 2.99 13.43 -3.53
CA VAL A 41 2.44 14.80 -3.52
C VAL A 41 2.87 15.58 -4.77
N GLN A 42 4.10 15.42 -5.24
CA GLN A 42 4.55 16.03 -6.50
C GLN A 42 3.75 15.55 -7.71
N TRP A 43 3.37 14.26 -7.75
CA TRP A 43 2.45 13.78 -8.80
C TRP A 43 1.09 14.44 -8.69
N VAL A 44 0.53 14.56 -7.49
CA VAL A 44 -0.76 15.24 -7.27
C VAL A 44 -0.73 16.70 -7.75
N GLU A 45 0.36 17.43 -7.50
CA GLU A 45 0.56 18.80 -8.00
C GLU A 45 0.54 18.87 -9.53
N ALA A 46 1.00 17.81 -10.22
CA ALA A 46 0.97 17.72 -11.68
C ALA A 46 -0.44 17.42 -12.25
N GLY A 47 -1.40 16.96 -11.44
CA GLY A 47 -2.76 16.73 -11.92
C GLY A 47 -3.72 16.12 -10.89
N LYS A 48 -4.96 16.62 -10.89
CA LYS A 48 -6.00 16.17 -9.95
C LYS A 48 -6.29 14.65 -10.01
N GLN A 49 -6.14 14.04 -11.19
CA GLN A 49 -6.33 12.59 -11.37
C GLN A 49 -5.46 11.75 -10.43
N TYR A 50 -4.24 12.20 -10.11
CA TYR A 50 -3.33 11.44 -9.24
C TYR A 50 -3.82 11.40 -7.78
N ALA A 51 -4.65 12.36 -7.37
CA ALA A 51 -5.30 12.36 -6.06
C ALA A 51 -6.63 11.60 -6.08
N ASP A 52 -7.44 11.78 -7.13
CA ASP A 52 -8.82 11.32 -7.17
C ASP A 52 -8.99 9.84 -7.58
N THR A 53 -7.99 9.23 -8.23
CA THR A 53 -8.08 7.84 -8.68
C THR A 53 -7.75 6.86 -7.54
N PRO A 54 -8.62 5.88 -7.23
CA PRO A 54 -8.31 4.81 -6.27
C PRO A 54 -7.19 3.89 -6.77
N ILE A 55 -6.43 3.30 -5.84
CA ILE A 55 -5.33 2.37 -6.17
C ILE A 55 -5.82 1.20 -7.04
N ALA A 56 -7.00 0.65 -6.74
CA ALA A 56 -7.59 -0.45 -7.51
C ALA A 56 -7.84 -0.09 -8.99
N GLU A 57 -7.87 1.20 -9.33
CA GLU A 57 -8.12 1.70 -10.67
C GLU A 57 -6.87 2.21 -11.39
N TYR A 58 -5.69 2.20 -10.76
CA TYR A 58 -4.46 2.71 -11.39
C TYR A 58 -4.15 2.09 -12.75
N GLY A 59 -4.36 0.78 -12.92
CA GLY A 59 -4.16 0.11 -14.21
C GLY A 59 -5.13 0.55 -15.31
N LYS A 60 -6.35 1.01 -14.95
CA LYS A 60 -7.34 1.52 -15.93
C LYS A 60 -6.97 2.91 -16.44
N HIS A 61 -6.28 3.69 -15.62
CA HIS A 61 -5.96 5.10 -15.87
C HIS A 61 -4.48 5.33 -16.20
N GLU A 62 -3.71 4.25 -16.43
CA GLU A 62 -2.26 4.33 -16.73
C GLU A 62 -1.48 5.08 -15.62
N LEU A 63 -1.89 4.90 -14.36
CA LEU A 63 -1.30 5.52 -13.17
C LEU A 63 -0.38 4.57 -12.41
N GLY A 64 0.26 3.63 -13.11
CA GLY A 64 1.08 2.57 -12.52
C GLY A 64 2.20 3.10 -11.61
N GLN A 65 2.76 4.28 -11.91
CA GLN A 65 3.78 4.98 -11.13
C GLN A 65 3.34 5.32 -9.69
N LEU A 66 2.03 5.45 -9.43
CA LEU A 66 1.53 5.70 -8.07
C LEU A 66 1.62 4.44 -7.18
N SER A 67 1.76 3.26 -7.78
CA SER A 67 1.94 2.00 -7.05
C SER A 67 3.22 1.99 -6.20
N TYR A 68 4.28 2.63 -6.68
CA TYR A 68 5.55 2.73 -5.97
C TYR A 68 5.45 3.59 -4.71
N THR A 69 4.53 4.56 -4.72
CA THR A 69 4.40 5.56 -3.64
C THR A 69 3.20 5.28 -2.75
N ASN A 70 1.99 5.68 -3.17
CA ASN A 70 0.77 5.42 -2.42
C ASN A 70 0.54 3.92 -2.20
N GLY A 71 0.90 3.07 -3.17
CA GLY A 71 0.84 1.62 -2.98
C GLY A 71 1.75 1.13 -1.86
N GLY A 72 3.01 1.56 -1.82
CA GLY A 72 3.95 1.23 -0.74
C GLY A 72 3.51 1.76 0.63
N TRP A 73 2.95 2.98 0.68
CA TRP A 73 2.38 3.56 1.89
C TRP A 73 1.16 2.78 2.40
N SER A 74 0.28 2.34 1.51
CA SER A 74 -0.81 1.44 1.87
C SER A 74 -0.27 0.12 2.42
N LEU A 75 0.76 -0.48 1.85
CA LEU A 75 1.36 -1.68 2.45
C LEU A 75 1.97 -1.40 3.84
N TYR A 76 2.55 -0.22 4.06
CA TYR A 76 3.01 0.19 5.39
C TYR A 76 1.85 0.31 6.39
N ALA A 77 0.74 0.92 5.99
CA ALA A 77 -0.45 1.07 6.81
C ALA A 77 -1.11 -0.26 7.16
N LEU A 78 -1.02 -1.27 6.29
CA LEU A 78 -1.45 -2.64 6.57
C LEU A 78 -0.48 -3.37 7.50
N HIS A 79 0.82 -3.25 7.25
CA HIS A 79 1.87 -3.93 8.01
C HIS A 79 1.91 -3.43 9.47
N ALA A 80 1.90 -2.11 9.69
CA ALA A 80 2.08 -1.51 11.02
C ALA A 80 1.16 -2.09 12.13
N PRO A 81 -0.16 -2.28 11.93
CA PRO A 81 -1.04 -2.90 12.92
C PRO A 81 -0.99 -4.43 12.93
N MET A 82 -0.64 -5.08 11.80
CA MET A 82 -0.53 -6.54 11.72
C MET A 82 0.71 -7.07 12.44
N GLY A 83 1.81 -6.32 12.38
CA GLY A 83 3.13 -6.77 12.81
C GLY A 83 3.82 -7.70 11.79
N GLU A 84 5.12 -7.90 12.00
CA GLU A 84 6.03 -8.57 11.07
C GLU A 84 5.57 -10.00 10.71
N ASP A 85 5.32 -10.84 11.72
CA ASP A 85 5.00 -12.25 11.50
C ASP A 85 3.74 -12.45 10.65
N ARG A 86 2.70 -11.67 10.93
CA ARG A 86 1.44 -11.72 10.18
C ARG A 86 1.60 -11.14 8.79
N PHE A 87 2.32 -10.03 8.64
CA PHE A 87 2.55 -9.46 7.32
C PHE A 87 3.36 -10.41 6.42
N LEU A 88 4.40 -11.06 6.97
CA LEU A 88 5.15 -12.10 6.26
C LEU A 88 4.28 -13.30 5.89
N GLN A 89 3.40 -13.74 6.79
CA GLN A 89 2.43 -14.80 6.48
C GLN A 89 1.50 -14.39 5.32
N LEU A 90 0.98 -13.16 5.32
CA LEU A 90 0.16 -12.63 4.24
C LEU A 90 0.92 -12.65 2.90
N THR A 91 2.15 -12.14 2.87
CA THR A 91 2.98 -12.17 1.64
C THR A 91 3.18 -13.59 1.12
N ARG A 92 3.53 -14.54 1.99
CA ARG A 92 3.72 -15.95 1.60
C ARG A 92 2.47 -16.55 0.98
N ARG A 93 1.30 -16.22 1.53
CA ARG A 93 0.01 -16.69 1.00
C ARG A 93 -0.32 -16.07 -0.34
N LEU A 94 -0.08 -14.77 -0.51
CA LEU A 94 -0.25 -14.09 -1.80
C LEU A 94 0.61 -14.74 -2.89
N VAL A 95 1.89 -14.99 -2.61
CA VAL A 95 2.81 -15.65 -3.57
C VAL A 95 2.37 -17.09 -3.88
N ALA A 96 1.84 -17.82 -2.89
CA ALA A 96 1.33 -19.18 -3.11
C ALA A 96 0.06 -19.19 -3.98
N GLU A 97 -0.83 -18.20 -3.81
CA GLU A 97 -2.09 -18.10 -4.54
C GLU A 97 -1.93 -17.43 -5.91
N SER A 98 -0.86 -16.66 -6.14
CA SER A 98 -0.61 -15.92 -7.39
C SER A 98 -0.29 -16.78 -8.61
N GLY A 99 -0.40 -18.12 -8.55
CA GLY A 99 -0.03 -19.09 -9.58
C GLY A 99 -0.56 -18.79 -10.99
N ALA A 100 -1.49 -19.60 -11.53
CA ALA A 100 -1.90 -19.47 -12.93
C ALA A 100 -2.90 -18.33 -13.18
N VAL A 101 -3.64 -17.91 -12.16
CA VAL A 101 -4.79 -16.98 -12.29
C VAL A 101 -4.43 -15.54 -11.88
N GLY A 102 -3.30 -15.36 -11.18
CA GLY A 102 -2.93 -14.08 -10.56
C GLY A 102 -3.74 -13.80 -9.28
N VAL A 103 -3.32 -12.78 -8.54
CA VAL A 103 -4.04 -12.23 -7.39
C VAL A 103 -4.61 -10.85 -7.72
N ASP A 104 -5.72 -10.51 -7.09
CA ASP A 104 -6.32 -9.17 -7.15
C ASP A 104 -6.55 -8.57 -5.74
N PHE A 105 -7.22 -7.41 -5.69
CA PHE A 105 -7.47 -6.70 -4.42
C PHE A 105 -8.49 -7.41 -3.52
N GLU A 106 -9.40 -8.21 -4.09
CA GLU A 106 -10.33 -9.02 -3.29
C GLU A 106 -9.59 -10.17 -2.62
N ASP A 107 -8.65 -10.81 -3.33
CA ASP A 107 -7.74 -11.80 -2.75
C ASP A 107 -6.88 -11.20 -1.65
N LEU A 108 -6.29 -10.02 -1.88
CA LEU A 108 -5.51 -9.32 -0.87
C LEU A 108 -6.32 -9.05 0.40
N GLN A 109 -7.56 -8.55 0.25
CA GLN A 109 -8.45 -8.31 1.38
C GLN A 109 -8.76 -9.59 2.14
N ARG A 110 -9.27 -10.60 1.44
CA ARG A 110 -9.64 -11.89 2.04
C ARG A 110 -8.46 -12.49 2.82
N LEU A 111 -7.27 -12.53 2.21
CA LEU A 111 -6.08 -13.09 2.86
C LEU A 111 -5.61 -12.26 4.05
N ALA A 112 -5.64 -10.93 3.94
CA ALA A 112 -5.29 -10.05 5.05
C ALA A 112 -6.24 -10.25 6.24
N GLU A 113 -7.54 -10.36 6.00
CA GLU A 113 -8.54 -10.64 7.03
C GLU A 113 -8.36 -12.01 7.68
N GLU A 114 -8.10 -13.05 6.88
CA GLU A 114 -7.83 -14.40 7.37
C GLU A 114 -6.56 -14.43 8.25
N VAL A 115 -5.50 -13.71 7.86
CA VAL A 115 -4.27 -13.66 8.67
C VAL A 115 -4.43 -12.77 9.91
N ALA A 116 -5.17 -11.67 9.80
CA ALA A 116 -5.46 -10.77 10.91
C ALA A 116 -6.53 -11.29 11.88
N GLN A 117 -7.27 -12.33 11.48
CA GLN A 117 -8.40 -12.91 12.23
C GLN A 117 -9.48 -11.86 12.58
N ARG A 118 -9.69 -10.90 11.67
CA ARG A 118 -10.67 -9.80 11.83
C ARG A 118 -11.01 -9.20 10.47
N LYS A 119 -12.14 -8.50 10.42
CA LYS A 119 -12.54 -7.71 9.24
C LYS A 119 -11.69 -6.46 9.07
N LEU A 120 -11.38 -6.14 7.82
CA LEU A 120 -10.57 -4.99 7.40
C LEU A 120 -11.33 -4.19 6.32
N ASP A 121 -12.65 -4.30 6.25
CA ASP A 121 -13.48 -3.69 5.20
C ASP A 121 -13.24 -2.18 5.05
N SER A 122 -13.19 -1.44 6.16
CA SER A 122 -12.96 0.01 6.15
C SER A 122 -11.53 0.34 5.70
N TYR A 123 -10.53 -0.41 6.17
CA TYR A 123 -9.15 -0.31 5.72
C TYR A 123 -9.04 -0.47 4.20
N PHE A 124 -9.67 -1.52 3.65
CA PHE A 124 -9.57 -1.81 2.23
C PHE A 124 -10.36 -0.82 1.37
N ARG A 125 -11.55 -0.44 1.82
CA ARG A 125 -12.36 0.60 1.17
C ARG A 125 -11.59 1.91 1.08
N ASP A 126 -11.04 2.38 2.18
CA ASP A 126 -10.38 3.68 2.26
C ASP A 126 -8.97 3.64 1.64
N GLY A 127 -8.28 2.50 1.76
CA GLY A 127 -6.93 2.27 1.25
C GLY A 127 -6.87 2.08 -0.26
N PHE A 128 -7.76 1.27 -0.84
CA PHE A 128 -7.64 0.77 -2.21
C PHE A 128 -8.81 1.10 -3.13
N TYR A 129 -10.03 1.15 -2.61
CA TYR A 129 -11.25 1.32 -3.42
C TYR A 129 -11.80 2.75 -3.46
N THR A 130 -11.21 3.67 -2.69
CA THR A 130 -11.52 5.10 -2.72
C THR A 130 -10.23 5.92 -2.78
N ALA A 131 -10.37 7.24 -2.94
CA ALA A 131 -9.26 8.20 -2.94
C ALA A 131 -8.79 8.61 -1.53
N GLU A 132 -9.27 7.96 -0.46
CA GLU A 132 -8.98 8.39 0.91
C GLU A 132 -7.49 8.20 1.27
N SER A 133 -6.84 7.12 0.82
CA SER A 133 -5.37 6.95 0.98
C SER A 133 -4.57 8.11 0.39
N SER A 134 -4.95 8.58 -0.81
CA SER A 134 -4.34 9.77 -1.43
C SER A 134 -4.48 11.01 -0.55
N ARG A 135 -5.69 11.27 -0.01
CA ARG A 135 -5.95 12.42 0.87
C ARG A 135 -5.10 12.36 2.14
N LEU A 136 -5.01 11.20 2.78
CA LEU A 136 -4.19 11.00 3.97
C LEU A 136 -2.71 11.32 3.74
N LEU A 137 -2.19 10.98 2.56
CA LEU A 137 -0.81 11.31 2.20
C LEU A 137 -0.62 12.80 1.96
N ILE A 138 -1.53 13.43 1.20
CA ILE A 138 -1.54 14.88 0.93
C ILE A 138 -1.61 15.69 2.22
N ASP A 139 -2.47 15.30 3.16
CA ASP A 139 -2.68 15.98 4.43
C ASP A 139 -1.53 15.74 5.45
N GLY A 140 -0.50 14.98 5.08
CA GLY A 140 0.64 14.74 5.95
C GLY A 140 0.30 13.87 7.17
N VAL A 141 -0.76 13.06 7.11
CA VAL A 141 -1.21 12.26 8.26
C VAL A 141 -0.14 11.21 8.63
N PRO A 142 0.32 11.14 9.89
CA PRO A 142 1.32 10.16 10.33
C PRO A 142 0.81 8.72 10.24
N ILE A 143 1.73 7.78 10.03
CA ILE A 143 1.40 6.36 9.86
C ILE A 143 0.61 5.80 11.04
N GLU A 144 0.93 6.21 12.26
CA GLU A 144 0.28 5.72 13.48
C GLU A 144 -1.21 6.06 13.47
N ARG A 145 -1.55 7.22 12.91
CA ARG A 145 -2.94 7.67 12.77
C ARG A 145 -3.64 6.90 11.66
N ILE A 146 -2.99 6.71 10.51
CA ILE A 146 -3.52 5.91 9.40
C ILE A 146 -3.81 4.47 9.86
N ALA A 147 -2.81 3.80 10.46
CA ALA A 147 -2.88 2.42 10.95
C ALA A 147 -3.84 2.19 12.14
N SER A 148 -4.29 3.27 12.79
CA SER A 148 -5.20 3.20 13.94
C SER A 148 -6.68 3.31 13.57
N ARG A 149 -7.02 3.69 12.33
CA ARG A 149 -8.42 3.95 11.93
C ARG A 149 -9.32 2.72 11.99
N ASP A 150 -8.73 1.52 11.89
CA ASP A 150 -9.44 0.24 11.90
C ASP A 150 -9.13 -0.62 13.13
N ARG A 151 -8.71 -0.03 14.26
CA ARG A 151 -8.52 -0.75 15.52
C ARG A 151 -9.79 -0.83 16.35
#